data_AF-A0A345YN68-F1
#
_entry.id   AF-A0A345YN68-F1
#
_cell.length_a   1.000
_cell.length_b   1.000
_cell.length_c   1.000
_cell.angle_alpha   90.00
_cell.angle_beta   90.00
_cell.angle_gamma   90.00
#
_symmetry.space_group_name_H-M   'P 1'
#
loop_
_entity.id
_entity.type
_entity.pdbx_description
1 polymer ?
#
loop_
_entity_poly.entity_id
_entity_poly.type
_entity_poly.pdbx_seq_one_letter_code
_entity_poly.pdbx_strand_id
1 'polypeptide(L)'
;MTTPAPHRRPAGASLPDTPTTRLLAGLLAGALLTAIALPARHLGAEREVRDSFPFSHYPMFSARRSAHYRVAHLLGVDAAGTSRPLHYSYLGTGGLNAVRRQVRRRVRAGDGQILATQAAERLAARNRAEDRAITEVRVVRGRYRLEAYLRGADREQITARIELCGAAPVPGRRPSPIAAGAGR
;
A
#
# COMPACT_ATOMS: atom_id res chain seq x y z
N MET A 1 -3.71 20.78 -70.63
CA MET A 1 -2.28 20.40 -70.68
C MET A 1 -1.61 20.87 -69.38
N THR A 2 -1.35 19.90 -68.51
CA THR A 2 -0.38 19.82 -67.39
C THR A 2 0.04 21.06 -66.59
N THR A 3 -0.46 21.13 -65.36
CA THR A 3 0.05 21.89 -64.21
C THR A 3 1.46 21.40 -63.80
N PRO A 4 2.45 22.27 -63.54
CA PRO A 4 3.76 21.84 -63.05
C PRO A 4 3.67 21.41 -61.59
N ALA A 5 4.23 20.24 -61.27
CA ALA A 5 4.32 19.72 -59.91
C ALA A 5 5.30 20.54 -59.04
N PRO A 6 5.06 20.68 -57.73
CA PRO A 6 5.98 21.37 -56.83
C PRO A 6 7.28 20.58 -56.65
N HIS A 7 8.42 21.24 -56.84
CA HIS A 7 9.75 20.70 -56.56
C HIS A 7 9.83 20.17 -55.12
N ARG A 8 9.98 18.85 -54.96
CA ARG A 8 10.40 18.24 -53.70
C ARG A 8 11.84 18.68 -53.40
N ARG A 9 12.06 19.41 -52.31
CA ARG A 9 13.42 19.61 -51.77
C ARG A 9 14.01 18.24 -51.41
N PRO A 10 15.26 17.93 -51.80
CA PRO A 10 15.89 16.68 -51.39
C PRO A 10 16.09 16.71 -49.88
N ALA A 11 15.47 15.76 -49.19
CA ALA A 11 15.77 15.46 -47.80
C ALA A 11 17.17 14.83 -47.75
N GLY A 12 18.20 15.63 -47.48
CA GLY A 12 19.57 15.12 -47.35
C GLY A 12 20.69 16.04 -47.80
N ALA A 13 20.57 17.37 -47.62
CA ALA A 13 21.75 18.22 -47.74
C ALA A 13 22.61 18.06 -46.47
N SER A 14 23.57 17.14 -46.50
CA SER A 14 24.71 17.21 -45.59
C SER A 14 25.36 18.59 -45.77
N LEU A 15 25.54 19.33 -44.68
CA LEU A 15 26.26 20.60 -44.70
C LEU A 15 27.61 20.41 -45.41
N PRO A 16 28.08 21.38 -46.22
CA PRO A 16 29.35 21.24 -46.93
C PRO A 16 30.48 20.99 -45.93
N ASP A 17 31.38 20.06 -46.27
CA ASP A 17 32.52 19.69 -45.44
C ASP A 17 33.62 20.76 -45.54
N THR A 18 33.51 21.77 -44.68
CA THR A 18 34.42 22.91 -44.59
C THR A 18 35.15 22.85 -43.24
N PRO A 19 36.30 23.53 -43.08
CA PRO A 19 36.97 23.62 -41.79
C PRO A 19 36.05 24.15 -40.68
N THR A 20 35.12 25.05 -41.03
CA THR A 20 34.14 25.61 -40.09
C THR A 20 33.07 24.60 -39.67
N THR A 21 32.56 23.76 -40.59
CA THR A 21 31.56 22.73 -40.23
C THR A 21 32.19 21.59 -39.43
N ARG A 22 33.45 21.23 -39.70
CA ARG A 22 34.22 20.28 -38.87
C ARG A 22 34.44 20.79 -37.45
N LEU A 23 34.79 22.07 -37.30
CA LEU A 23 34.95 22.70 -35.98
C LEU A 23 33.64 22.68 -35.20
N LEU A 24 32.54 23.09 -35.82
CA LEU A 24 31.21 23.09 -35.18
C LEU A 24 30.75 21.68 -34.80
N ALA A 25 30.96 20.70 -35.69
CA ALA A 25 30.66 19.30 -35.40
C ALA A 25 31.49 18.78 -34.22
N GLY A 26 32.78 19.11 -34.16
CA GLY A 26 33.66 18.75 -33.05
C GLY A 26 33.23 19.38 -31.72
N LEU A 27 32.84 20.65 -31.73
CA LEU A 27 32.31 21.33 -30.54
C LEU A 27 30.99 20.73 -30.06
N LEU A 28 30.07 20.42 -30.98
CA LEU A 28 28.79 19.79 -30.64
C LEU A 28 28.97 18.37 -30.10
N ALA A 29 29.83 17.57 -30.75
CA ALA A 29 30.17 16.23 -30.28
C ALA A 29 30.83 16.28 -28.89
N GLY A 30 31.78 17.21 -28.70
CA GLY A 30 32.42 17.45 -27.41
C GLY A 30 31.43 17.87 -26.32
N ALA A 31 30.50 18.79 -26.64
CA ALA A 31 29.45 19.23 -25.73
C ALA A 31 28.51 18.07 -25.35
N LEU A 32 28.10 17.24 -26.31
CA LEU A 32 27.25 16.08 -26.07
C LEU A 32 27.95 15.02 -25.20
N LEU A 33 29.20 14.69 -25.52
CA LEU A 33 30.01 13.76 -24.72
C LEU A 33 30.22 14.29 -23.30
N THR A 34 30.48 15.59 -23.16
CA THR A 34 30.63 16.25 -21.86
C THR A 34 29.31 16.19 -21.07
N ALA A 35 28.17 16.47 -21.71
CA ALA A 35 26.87 16.40 -21.06
C ALA A 35 26.52 14.98 -20.58
N ILE A 36 26.93 13.95 -21.33
CA ILE A 36 26.75 12.53 -20.93
C ILE A 36 27.71 12.13 -19.81
N ALA A 37 28.95 12.63 -19.81
CA ALA A 37 29.97 12.27 -18.83
C ALA A 37 29.87 13.08 -17.52
N LEU A 38 29.29 14.28 -17.54
CA LEU A 38 29.19 15.17 -16.36
C LEU A 38 28.54 14.49 -15.14
N PRO A 39 27.42 13.75 -15.28
CA PRO A 39 26.78 13.05 -14.16
C PRO A 39 27.66 11.95 -13.56
N ALA A 40 28.60 11.37 -14.32
CA ALA A 40 29.48 10.31 -13.84
C ALA A 40 30.39 10.76 -12.70
N ARG A 41 30.68 12.07 -12.60
CA ARG A 41 31.44 12.67 -11.49
C ARG A 41 30.73 12.52 -10.13
N HIS A 42 29.44 12.21 -10.13
CA HIS A 42 28.64 12.00 -8.94
C HIS A 42 28.47 10.52 -8.57
N LEU A 43 28.97 9.56 -9.38
CA LEU A 43 28.77 8.11 -9.15
C LEU A 43 29.52 7.54 -7.94
N GLY A 44 30.42 8.29 -7.31
CA GLY A 44 31.15 7.89 -6.10
C GLY A 44 30.96 8.82 -4.89
N ALA A 45 30.10 9.84 -5.01
CA ALA A 45 29.80 10.71 -3.88
C ALA A 45 28.74 10.05 -3.00
N GLU A 46 29.06 9.79 -1.73
CA GLU A 46 28.11 9.35 -0.70
C GLU A 46 27.09 10.46 -0.37
N ARG A 47 26.26 10.83 -1.35
CA ARG A 47 25.08 11.66 -1.12
C ARG A 47 23.88 10.72 -1.04
N GLU A 48 23.01 11.01 -0.09
CA GLU A 48 21.70 10.38 0.04
C GLU A 48 20.93 10.58 -1.27
N VAL A 49 20.97 9.58 -2.15
CA VAL A 49 20.36 9.62 -3.48
C VAL A 49 18.85 9.64 -3.29
N ARG A 50 18.24 10.81 -3.53
CA ARG A 50 16.79 10.96 -3.48
C ARG A 50 16.18 10.38 -4.75
N ASP A 51 15.78 9.12 -4.63
CA ASP A 51 15.23 8.31 -5.71
C ASP A 51 13.98 8.95 -6.32
N SER A 52 14.09 9.40 -7.58
CA SER A 52 13.02 10.12 -8.29
C SER A 52 12.73 9.40 -9.60
N PHE A 53 11.47 8.98 -9.79
CA PHE A 53 10.98 8.38 -11.04
C PHE A 53 11.14 9.37 -12.21
N PRO A 54 11.54 8.95 -13.43
CA PRO A 54 11.64 7.58 -13.97
C PRO A 54 13.06 6.95 -14.00
N PHE A 55 14.11 7.68 -13.64
CA PHE A 55 15.50 7.19 -13.66
C PHE A 55 15.99 6.73 -12.27
N SER A 56 15.06 6.24 -11.46
CA SER A 56 15.37 5.70 -10.14
C SER A 56 16.35 4.54 -10.26
N HIS A 57 17.32 4.47 -9.34
CA HIS A 57 18.34 3.43 -9.28
C HIS A 57 17.67 2.14 -8.76
N TYR A 58 16.90 1.49 -9.64
CA TYR A 58 16.05 0.35 -9.32
C TYR A 58 16.90 -0.83 -8.81
N PRO A 59 16.65 -1.25 -7.57
CA PRO A 59 15.88 -2.48 -7.41
C PRO A 59 14.61 -2.12 -6.66
N MET A 60 13.46 -2.26 -7.32
CA MET A 60 12.14 -2.16 -6.68
C MET A 60 11.89 -3.21 -5.58
N PHE A 61 12.91 -3.99 -5.21
CA PHE A 61 12.80 -5.19 -4.39
C PHE A 61 13.89 -5.32 -3.31
N SER A 62 14.85 -4.39 -3.19
CA SER A 62 15.97 -4.52 -2.23
C SER A 62 15.72 -3.91 -0.85
N ALA A 63 14.70 -3.06 -0.68
CA ALA A 63 14.36 -2.55 0.64
C ALA A 63 13.93 -3.73 1.53
N ARG A 64 14.72 -4.03 2.57
CA ARG A 64 14.46 -5.10 3.54
C ARG A 64 13.06 -4.91 4.12
N ARG A 65 12.10 -5.70 3.62
CA ARG A 65 10.71 -5.65 4.10
C ARG A 65 10.72 -6.04 5.58
N SER A 66 9.97 -5.30 6.39
CA SER A 66 9.75 -5.68 7.80
C SER A 66 9.25 -7.12 7.85
N ALA A 67 9.86 -7.94 8.70
CA ALA A 67 9.43 -9.32 8.95
C ALA A 67 7.96 -9.40 9.43
N HIS A 68 7.43 -8.28 9.95
CA HIS A 68 6.08 -8.19 10.46
C HIS A 68 5.23 -7.14 9.75
N TYR A 69 3.96 -7.48 9.50
CA TYR A 69 2.93 -6.56 9.05
C TYR A 69 1.97 -6.24 10.20
N ARG A 70 1.56 -4.98 10.35
CA ARG A 70 0.66 -4.51 11.42
C ARG A 70 -0.66 -4.04 10.84
N VAL A 71 -1.78 -4.58 11.32
CA VAL A 71 -3.13 -4.26 10.80
C VAL A 71 -4.11 -4.07 11.94
N ALA A 72 -4.82 -2.94 11.92
CA ALA A 72 -6.02 -2.76 12.72
C ALA A 72 -7.24 -3.24 11.91
N HIS A 73 -8.01 -4.18 12.46
CA HIS A 73 -9.15 -4.80 11.78
C HIS A 73 -10.18 -5.31 12.79
N LEU A 74 -11.31 -5.80 12.28
CA LEU A 74 -12.41 -6.35 13.07
C LEU A 74 -12.34 -7.86 13.14
N LEU A 75 -12.64 -8.39 14.33
CA LEU A 75 -12.99 -9.78 14.55
C LEU A 75 -14.43 -9.86 15.05
N GLY A 76 -15.20 -10.79 14.50
CA GLY A 76 -16.46 -11.23 15.07
C GLY A 76 -16.22 -12.45 15.93
N VAL A 77 -16.84 -12.48 17.11
CA VAL A 77 -16.83 -13.61 18.03
C VAL A 77 -18.23 -14.18 18.11
N ASP A 78 -18.37 -15.49 17.93
CA ASP A 78 -19.64 -16.18 18.07
C ASP A 78 -19.93 -16.60 19.52
N ALA A 79 -21.09 -17.22 19.75
CA ALA A 79 -21.48 -17.71 21.06
C ALA A 79 -20.52 -18.78 21.62
N ALA A 80 -19.88 -19.56 20.75
CA ALA A 80 -18.89 -20.58 21.11
C ALA A 80 -17.50 -19.98 21.43
N GLY A 81 -17.31 -18.67 21.26
CA GLY A 81 -16.04 -17.98 21.48
C GLY A 81 -15.08 -18.06 20.28
N THR A 82 -15.51 -18.63 19.15
CA THR A 82 -14.71 -18.70 17.93
C THR A 82 -14.62 -17.33 17.27
N SER A 83 -13.41 -16.93 16.89
CA SER A 83 -13.16 -15.62 16.27
C SER A 83 -12.87 -15.73 14.79
N ARG A 84 -13.54 -14.89 13.99
CA ARG A 84 -13.27 -14.77 12.54
C ARG A 84 -13.17 -13.31 12.10
N PRO A 85 -12.39 -13.01 11.04
CA PRO A 85 -12.30 -11.66 10.52
C PRO A 85 -13.63 -11.19 9.96
N LEU A 86 -13.95 -9.93 10.22
CA LEU A 86 -15.13 -9.25 9.69
C LEU A 86 -14.76 -8.36 8.51
N HIS A 87 -15.70 -8.22 7.57
CA HIS A 87 -15.49 -7.38 6.40
C HIS A 87 -15.32 -5.90 6.78
N TYR A 88 -14.36 -5.22 6.16
CA TYR A 88 -14.02 -3.83 6.49
C TYR A 88 -15.19 -2.84 6.31
N SER A 89 -16.20 -3.21 5.53
CA SER A 89 -17.38 -2.38 5.26
C SER A 89 -18.21 -2.02 6.49
N TYR A 90 -17.99 -2.69 7.63
CA TYR A 90 -18.60 -2.32 8.91
C TYR A 90 -17.94 -1.10 9.57
N LEU A 91 -16.75 -0.68 9.09
CA LEU A 91 -16.03 0.49 9.59
C LEU A 91 -16.18 1.73 8.70
N GLY A 92 -16.55 1.55 7.42
CA GLY A 92 -16.70 2.64 6.46
C GLY A 92 -17.13 2.16 5.07
N THR A 93 -17.50 3.10 4.21
CA THR A 93 -18.06 2.84 2.87
C THR A 93 -17.06 3.05 1.73
N GLY A 94 -15.86 3.57 2.02
CA GLY A 94 -14.80 3.78 1.02
C GLY A 94 -14.08 2.49 0.61
N GLY A 95 -13.09 2.61 -0.28
CA GLY A 95 -12.24 1.47 -0.66
C GLY A 95 -11.42 0.93 0.54
N LEU A 96 -11.08 -0.37 0.49
CA LEU A 96 -10.37 -1.10 1.55
C LEU A 96 -9.15 -0.33 2.10
N ASN A 97 -8.32 0.23 1.20
CA ASN A 97 -7.12 0.96 1.59
C ASN A 97 -7.43 2.26 2.35
N ALA A 98 -8.47 2.99 1.94
CA ALA A 98 -8.89 4.23 2.58
C ALA A 98 -9.44 3.95 3.98
N VAL A 99 -10.36 2.97 4.09
CA VAL A 99 -10.92 2.53 5.37
C VAL A 99 -9.81 2.04 6.30
N ARG A 100 -8.88 1.20 5.81
CA ARG A 100 -7.75 0.71 6.61
C ARG A 100 -6.91 1.86 7.18
N ARG A 101 -6.60 2.89 6.39
CA ARG A 101 -5.83 4.06 6.86
C ARG A 101 -6.58 4.84 7.94
N GLN A 102 -7.87 5.08 7.74
CA GLN A 102 -8.71 5.78 8.72
C GLN A 102 -8.83 5.01 10.04
N VAL A 103 -9.11 3.70 9.97
CA VAL A 103 -9.20 2.82 11.13
C VAL A 103 -7.88 2.78 11.88
N ARG A 104 -6.74 2.64 11.18
CA ARG A 104 -5.41 2.68 11.80
C ARG A 104 -5.17 3.99 12.54
N ARG A 105 -5.57 5.14 11.98
CA ARG A 105 -5.43 6.45 12.64
C ARG A 105 -6.27 6.51 13.91
N ARG A 106 -7.54 6.13 13.83
CA ARG A 106 -8.49 6.15 14.96
C ARG A 106 -8.09 5.19 16.09
N VAL A 107 -7.68 3.97 15.76
CA VAL A 107 -7.17 3.00 16.75
C VAL A 107 -5.87 3.47 17.41
N ARG A 108 -5.06 4.32 16.74
CA ARG A 108 -3.91 4.97 17.39
C ARG A 108 -4.31 6.11 18.31
N ALA A 109 -5.42 6.77 18.03
CA ALA A 109 -5.97 7.84 18.87
C ALA A 109 -6.77 7.31 20.09
N GLY A 110 -6.96 5.99 20.23
CA GLY A 110 -7.70 5.39 21.34
C GLY A 110 -9.17 5.06 21.04
N ASP A 111 -9.66 5.35 19.83
CA ASP A 111 -11.07 5.16 19.44
C ASP A 111 -11.51 3.69 19.25
N GLY A 112 -10.71 2.71 19.70
CA GLY A 112 -10.97 1.30 19.46
C GLY A 112 -12.35 0.85 19.95
N GLN A 113 -12.75 1.29 21.13
CA GLN A 113 -14.06 1.00 21.71
C GLN A 113 -15.21 1.63 20.90
N ILE A 114 -15.09 2.89 20.51
CA ILE A 114 -16.08 3.60 19.69
C ILE A 114 -16.28 2.89 18.34
N LEU A 115 -15.18 2.47 17.70
CA LEU A 115 -15.22 1.72 16.45
C LEU A 115 -15.90 0.36 16.60
N ALA A 116 -15.68 -0.33 17.73
CA ALA A 116 -16.32 -1.62 18.01
C ALA A 116 -17.84 -1.46 18.14
N THR A 117 -18.30 -0.47 18.92
CA THR A 117 -19.74 -0.18 19.07
C THR A 117 -20.40 0.15 17.73
N GLN A 118 -19.81 1.07 16.96
CA GLN A 118 -20.34 1.44 15.64
C GLN A 118 -20.38 0.25 14.68
N ALA A 119 -19.38 -0.62 14.71
CA ALA A 119 -19.35 -1.82 13.89
C ALA A 119 -20.42 -2.83 14.33
N ALA A 120 -20.62 -3.01 15.64
CA ALA A 120 -21.64 -3.89 16.21
C ALA A 120 -23.07 -3.44 15.83
N GLU A 121 -23.35 -2.14 15.93
CA GLU A 121 -24.63 -1.55 15.49
C GLU A 121 -24.89 -1.79 14.00
N ARG A 122 -23.88 -1.54 13.14
CA ARG A 122 -24.02 -1.79 11.70
C ARG A 122 -24.17 -3.27 11.36
N LEU A 123 -23.51 -4.14 12.12
CA LEU A 123 -23.61 -5.58 11.94
C LEU A 123 -25.00 -6.09 12.32
N ALA A 124 -25.58 -5.56 13.40
CA ALA A 124 -26.98 -5.80 13.76
C ALA A 124 -27.94 -5.29 12.66
N ALA A 125 -27.75 -4.05 12.19
CA ALA A 125 -28.62 -3.43 11.19
C ALA A 125 -28.60 -4.14 9.83
N ARG A 126 -27.43 -4.58 9.35
CA ARG A 126 -27.32 -5.28 8.05
C ARG A 126 -27.81 -6.73 8.09
N ASN A 127 -27.70 -7.38 9.25
CA ASN A 127 -28.20 -8.73 9.51
C ASN A 127 -27.91 -9.79 8.42
N ARG A 128 -26.70 -9.76 7.85
CA ARG A 128 -26.27 -10.72 6.82
C ARG A 128 -26.27 -12.13 7.36
N ALA A 129 -26.74 -13.09 6.56
CA ALA A 129 -26.86 -14.49 6.98
C ALA A 129 -25.54 -15.06 7.53
N GLU A 130 -24.43 -14.78 6.85
CA GLU A 130 -23.07 -15.20 7.24
C GLU A 130 -22.67 -14.68 8.63
N ASP A 131 -23.12 -13.49 9.01
CA ASP A 131 -22.72 -12.79 10.24
C ASP A 131 -23.69 -12.95 11.40
N ARG A 132 -24.81 -13.67 11.25
CA ARG A 132 -25.85 -13.80 12.30
C ARG A 132 -25.36 -14.46 13.58
N ALA A 133 -24.43 -15.41 13.48
CA ALA A 133 -23.89 -16.13 14.63
C ALA A 133 -22.96 -15.27 15.51
N ILE A 134 -22.50 -14.11 15.03
CA ILE A 134 -21.59 -13.24 15.77
C ILE A 134 -22.33 -12.54 16.90
N THR A 135 -21.87 -12.70 18.13
CA THR A 135 -22.46 -12.10 19.33
C THR A 135 -21.68 -10.89 19.82
N GLU A 136 -20.39 -10.78 19.46
CA GLU A 136 -19.52 -9.68 19.87
C GLU A 136 -18.61 -9.25 18.72
N VAL A 137 -18.36 -7.95 18.61
CA VAL A 137 -17.41 -7.37 17.67
C VAL A 137 -16.21 -6.84 18.44
N ARG A 138 -15.00 -7.23 18.01
CA ARG A 138 -13.73 -6.77 18.56
C ARG A 138 -12.95 -5.98 17.52
N VAL A 139 -12.45 -4.81 17.91
CA VAL A 139 -11.42 -4.08 17.16
C VAL A 139 -10.08 -4.49 17.72
N VAL A 140 -9.20 -5.01 16.86
CA VAL A 140 -7.88 -5.49 17.29
C VAL A 140 -6.76 -4.88 16.45
N ARG A 141 -5.58 -4.81 17.05
CA ARG A 141 -4.32 -4.52 16.37
C ARG A 141 -3.52 -5.81 16.28
N GLY A 142 -3.51 -6.41 15.10
CA GLY A 142 -2.76 -7.62 14.79
C GLY A 142 -1.35 -7.30 14.30
N ARG A 143 -0.39 -8.11 14.73
CA ARG A 143 0.97 -8.19 14.21
C ARG A 143 1.15 -9.58 13.60
N TYR A 144 1.48 -9.63 12.32
CA TYR A 144 1.53 -10.85 11.52
C TYR A 144 2.92 -11.06 10.92
N ARG A 145 3.37 -12.31 10.83
CA ARG A 145 4.62 -12.71 10.17
C ARG A 145 4.38 -12.75 8.67
N LEU A 146 5.00 -11.82 7.94
CA LEU A 146 4.74 -11.66 6.51
C LEU A 146 5.22 -12.88 5.72
N GLU A 147 6.38 -13.43 6.09
CA GLU A 147 6.96 -14.59 5.42
C GLU A 147 6.10 -15.85 5.58
N ALA A 148 5.61 -16.13 6.79
CA ALA A 148 4.69 -17.24 7.02
C ALA A 148 3.41 -17.12 6.19
N TYR A 149 2.85 -15.90 6.09
CA TYR A 149 1.69 -15.63 5.26
C TYR A 149 1.96 -15.89 3.77
N LEU A 150 3.09 -15.40 3.25
CA LEU A 150 3.47 -15.58 1.85
C LEU A 150 3.76 -17.05 1.49
N ARG A 151 4.18 -17.85 2.47
CA ARG A 151 4.37 -19.31 2.32
C ARG A 151 3.09 -20.11 2.48
N GLY A 152 1.94 -19.47 2.73
CA GLY A 152 0.66 -20.15 2.92
C GLY A 152 0.55 -20.94 4.22
N ALA A 153 1.27 -20.54 5.27
CA ALA A 153 1.18 -21.19 6.58
C ALA A 153 -0.18 -20.97 7.24
N ASP A 154 -0.49 -21.77 8.27
CA ASP A 154 -1.72 -21.64 9.04
C ASP A 154 -1.80 -20.35 9.87
N ARG A 155 -3.02 -19.98 10.27
CA ARG A 155 -3.32 -18.73 10.96
C ARG A 155 -2.52 -18.55 12.26
N GLU A 156 -2.30 -19.63 13.00
CA GLU A 156 -1.54 -19.67 14.25
C GLU A 156 -0.07 -19.32 14.02
N GLN A 157 0.48 -19.79 12.90
CA GLN A 157 1.89 -19.54 12.53
C GLN A 157 2.07 -18.12 12.00
N ILE A 158 1.07 -17.60 11.28
CA ILE A 158 1.05 -16.23 10.75
C ILE A 158 0.89 -15.21 11.88
N THR A 159 0.10 -15.51 12.90
CA THR A 159 -0.26 -14.55 13.96
C THR A 159 0.84 -14.46 15.02
N ALA A 160 1.58 -13.35 15.03
CA ALA A 160 2.60 -13.12 16.07
C ALA A 160 2.01 -12.55 17.36
N ARG A 161 1.05 -11.60 17.24
CA ARG A 161 0.38 -10.98 18.39
C ARG A 161 -0.94 -10.36 17.96
N ILE A 162 -1.94 -10.40 18.83
CA ILE A 162 -3.19 -9.65 18.70
C ILE A 162 -3.38 -8.84 19.98
N GLU A 163 -3.58 -7.54 19.83
CA GLU A 163 -3.91 -6.63 20.94
C GLU A 163 -5.38 -6.18 20.79
N LEU A 164 -6.18 -6.36 21.84
CA LEU A 164 -7.56 -5.86 21.86
C LEU A 164 -7.54 -4.33 22.04
N CYS A 165 -8.25 -3.62 21.18
CA CYS A 165 -8.39 -2.16 21.25
C CYS A 165 -9.80 -1.73 21.69
N GLY A 166 -10.79 -2.61 21.54
CA GLY A 166 -12.17 -2.36 21.96
C GLY A 166 -13.06 -3.56 21.62
N ALA A 167 -14.13 -3.74 22.39
CA ALA A 167 -15.09 -4.82 22.22
C ALA A 167 -16.50 -4.33 22.51
N ALA A 168 -17.47 -4.72 21.68
CA ALA A 168 -18.87 -4.37 21.89
C ALA A 168 -19.78 -5.56 21.56
N PRO A 169 -20.78 -5.86 22.41
CA PRO A 169 -21.78 -6.85 22.09
C PRO A 169 -22.64 -6.38 20.92
N VAL A 170 -23.12 -7.31 20.10
CA VAL A 170 -24.02 -7.02 19.00
C VAL A 170 -25.45 -6.86 19.55
N PRO A 171 -26.11 -5.71 19.32
CA PRO A 171 -27.49 -5.51 19.78
C PRO A 171 -28.44 -6.61 19.30
N GLY A 172 -29.32 -7.07 20.19
CA GLY A 172 -30.29 -8.13 19.90
C GLY A 172 -29.73 -9.55 19.86
N ARG A 173 -28.45 -9.75 20.21
CA ARG A 173 -27.81 -11.07 20.26
C ARG A 173 -27.30 -11.34 21.68
N ARG A 174 -27.47 -12.58 22.15
CA ARG A 174 -27.02 -12.95 23.50
C ARG A 174 -25.49 -13.08 23.50
N PRO A 175 -24.77 -12.36 24.38
CA PRO A 175 -23.31 -12.50 24.48
C PRO A 175 -22.92 -13.89 25.01
N SER A 176 -21.75 -14.37 24.60
CA SER A 176 -21.15 -15.58 25.18
C SER A 176 -20.78 -15.32 26.65
N PRO A 177 -21.12 -16.23 27.59
CA PRO A 177 -20.80 -16.08 29.02
C PRO A 177 -19.30 -16.11 29.34
N ILE A 178 -18.43 -16.41 28.36
CA ILE A 178 -17.00 -16.63 28.56
C ILE A 178 -16.19 -15.31 28.68
N ALA A 179 -16.73 -14.17 28.25
CA ALA A 179 -15.98 -12.91 28.18
C ALA A 179 -15.88 -12.10 29.50
N ALA A 180 -16.58 -12.49 30.57
CA ALA A 180 -16.63 -11.72 31.82
C ALA A 180 -15.43 -11.94 32.78
N GLY A 181 -14.44 -12.78 32.41
CA GLY A 181 -13.42 -13.28 33.34
C GLY A 181 -11.98 -12.76 33.22
N ALA A 182 -11.65 -11.87 32.28
CA ALA A 182 -10.27 -11.41 32.07
C ALA A 182 -10.08 -9.94 32.47
N GLY A 183 -10.11 -9.69 33.77
CA GLY A 183 -9.93 -8.36 34.36
C GLY A 183 -9.76 -8.43 35.87
N ARG A 184 -8.66 -9.03 36.33
CA ARG A 184 -8.03 -8.76 37.62
C ARG A 184 -6.52 -8.72 37.42
#